data_AF-A0A821LWM7-F1
#
_entry.id   AF-A0A821LWM7-F1
#
_cell.length_a   1.000
_cell.length_b   1.000
_cell.length_c   1.000
_cell.angle_alpha   90.00
_cell.angle_beta   90.00
_cell.angle_gamma   90.00
#
_symmetry.space_group_name_H-M   'P 1'
#
loop_
_entity.id
_entity.type
_entity.pdbx_description
1 polymer ?
#
loop_
_entity_poly.entity_id
_entity_poly.type
_entity_poly.pdbx_seq_one_letter_code
_entity_poly.pdbx_strand_id
1 'polypeptide(L)'
;SKNEPNNLSIKGHGFFGSTNRHEVLPFEFIFTKDTKYKADIKNILSQFRLSFDELDTYCESNEWLCEINRFCLQWTPNQMKQMSEDKQVFLIEEQLNLLRGWIDKTRTFELTYSTTNSPYIIQMDCSVISQGLCNKVERIYTDFGKYLYRYACSNAQILINKFQTALEVFDQRPSAIEEFAKYASYLAPHKTELSSNQQTIEYFTSLFD
;
A
#
# COMPACT_ATOMS: atom_id res chain seq x y z
N SER A 1 40.88 -8.39 -79.52
CA SER A 1 42.14 -7.97 -78.89
C SER A 1 41.79 -7.06 -77.72
N LYS A 2 41.72 -7.62 -76.51
CA LYS A 2 42.62 -7.35 -75.35
C LYS A 2 42.54 -5.90 -74.80
N ASN A 3 41.82 -5.81 -73.67
CA ASN A 3 42.02 -4.99 -72.47
C ASN A 3 43.34 -4.20 -72.34
N GLU A 4 43.30 -2.94 -71.86
CA GLU A 4 43.66 -2.48 -70.48
C GLU A 4 43.88 -0.94 -70.42
N PRO A 5 43.98 -0.26 -69.25
CA PRO A 5 43.06 0.83 -68.88
C PRO A 5 43.71 2.22 -68.81
N ASN A 6 42.86 3.26 -68.85
CA ASN A 6 43.21 4.66 -68.63
C ASN A 6 43.80 4.89 -67.22
N ASN A 7 45.13 4.91 -67.12
CA ASN A 7 45.85 5.24 -65.91
C ASN A 7 46.11 6.76 -65.86
N LEU A 8 45.12 7.53 -65.39
CA LEU A 8 45.25 8.97 -65.15
C LEU A 8 46.00 9.20 -63.82
N SER A 9 47.28 9.55 -63.94
CA SER A 9 48.12 10.01 -62.83
C SER A 9 47.78 11.45 -62.45
N ILE A 10 47.17 11.65 -61.28
CA ILE A 10 46.97 12.98 -60.69
C ILE A 10 48.11 13.24 -59.69
N LYS A 11 49.00 14.18 -60.01
CA LYS A 11 50.06 14.64 -59.12
C LYS A 11 49.53 15.75 -58.19
N GLY A 12 49.32 15.43 -56.93
CA GLY A 12 49.08 16.43 -55.88
C GLY A 12 50.38 17.02 -55.37
N HIS A 13 50.49 18.35 -55.32
CA HIS A 13 51.59 19.05 -54.65
C HIS A 13 51.24 19.20 -53.17
N GLY A 14 52.00 18.53 -52.29
CA GLY A 14 51.86 18.67 -50.84
C GLY A 14 52.54 19.95 -50.35
N PHE A 15 51.79 20.78 -49.63
CA PHE A 15 52.35 21.85 -48.81
C PHE A 15 52.86 21.23 -47.51
N PHE A 16 54.19 21.19 -47.32
CA PHE A 16 54.81 20.86 -46.03
C PHE A 16 54.80 22.10 -45.14
N GLY A 17 53.70 22.28 -44.40
CA GLY A 17 53.67 23.11 -43.19
C GLY A 17 54.19 22.31 -42.00
N SER A 18 54.94 22.97 -41.13
CA SER A 18 55.66 22.42 -39.97
C SER A 18 54.94 21.30 -39.21
N THR A 19 55.70 20.22 -38.97
CA THR A 19 55.36 19.10 -38.09
C THR A 19 55.32 19.53 -36.62
N ASN A 20 54.27 20.24 -36.23
CA ASN A 20 53.76 20.11 -34.87
C ASN A 20 52.52 19.22 -34.97
N ARG A 21 52.74 17.90 -34.87
CA ARG A 21 51.64 16.98 -34.53
C ARG A 21 51.08 17.47 -33.20
N HIS A 22 50.02 18.26 -33.25
CA HIS A 22 49.16 18.40 -32.10
C HIS A 22 48.61 17.00 -31.90
N GLU A 23 49.06 16.30 -30.86
CA GLU A 23 48.36 15.13 -30.38
C GLU A 23 46.93 15.60 -30.13
N VAL A 24 46.01 15.24 -31.03
CA VAL A 24 44.59 15.44 -30.82
C VAL A 24 44.24 14.47 -29.71
N LEU A 25 44.43 14.95 -28.48
CA LEU A 25 44.09 14.20 -27.28
C LEU A 25 42.60 13.84 -27.39
N PRO A 26 42.19 12.63 -26.98
CA PRO A 26 40.79 12.27 -26.94
C PRO A 26 40.00 13.36 -26.22
N PHE A 27 38.82 13.71 -26.71
CA PHE A 27 38.00 14.79 -26.13
C PHE A 27 37.84 14.65 -24.62
N GLU A 28 37.71 13.43 -24.11
CA GLU A 28 37.68 13.08 -22.68
C GLU A 28 38.92 13.57 -21.90
N PHE A 29 40.10 13.51 -22.50
CA PHE A 29 41.35 14.01 -21.90
C PHE A 29 41.45 15.55 -21.92
N ILE A 30 40.80 16.20 -22.89
CA ILE A 30 40.72 17.67 -22.98
C ILE A 30 39.73 18.19 -21.92
N PHE A 31 38.55 17.57 -21.81
CA PHE A 31 37.55 17.92 -20.80
C PHE A 31 38.04 17.66 -19.37
N THR A 32 38.84 16.61 -19.15
CA THR A 32 39.46 16.36 -17.84
C THR A 32 40.63 17.28 -17.51
N LYS A 33 41.10 18.14 -18.43
CA LYS A 33 42.07 19.21 -18.13
C LYS A 33 41.46 20.60 -18.09
N ASP A 34 40.28 20.78 -18.67
CA ASP A 34 39.54 22.03 -18.63
C ASP A 34 38.99 22.31 -17.22
N THR A 35 39.59 23.31 -16.57
CA THR A 35 39.23 23.74 -15.22
C THR A 35 37.86 24.39 -15.17
N LYS A 36 37.41 25.04 -16.26
CA LYS A 36 36.08 25.64 -16.36
C LYS A 36 35.03 24.55 -16.48
N TYR A 37 35.23 23.58 -17.37
CA TYR A 37 34.33 22.43 -17.49
C TYR A 37 34.17 21.66 -16.16
N LYS A 38 35.27 21.42 -15.44
CA LYS A 38 35.21 20.80 -14.10
C LYS A 38 34.46 21.65 -13.08
N ALA A 39 34.65 22.97 -13.09
CA ALA A 39 33.95 23.88 -12.20
C ALA A 39 32.44 23.89 -12.50
N ASP A 40 32.06 23.87 -13.78
CA ASP A 40 30.68 23.84 -14.23
C ASP A 40 30.00 22.51 -13.87
N ILE A 41 30.66 21.36 -14.09
CA ILE A 41 30.17 20.03 -13.66
C ILE A 41 29.99 20.00 -12.14
N LYS A 42 30.98 20.49 -11.37
CA LYS A 42 30.88 20.53 -9.90
C LYS A 42 29.73 21.42 -9.44
N ASN A 43 29.51 22.55 -10.11
CA ASN A 43 28.38 23.43 -9.82
C ASN A 43 27.05 22.71 -10.11
N ILE A 44 26.87 22.12 -11.29
CA ILE A 44 25.67 21.36 -11.65
C ILE A 44 25.39 20.23 -10.64
N LEU A 45 26.40 19.43 -10.30
CA LEU A 45 26.26 18.36 -9.30
C LEU A 45 25.87 18.90 -7.92
N SER A 46 26.40 20.05 -7.52
CA SER A 46 26.03 20.69 -6.26
C SER A 46 24.57 21.19 -6.26
N GLN A 47 24.06 21.63 -7.41
CA GLN A 47 22.65 22.04 -7.55
C GLN A 47 21.71 20.83 -7.50
N PHE A 48 22.04 19.74 -8.20
CA PHE A 48 21.27 18.49 -8.12
C PHE A 48 21.26 17.91 -6.72
N ARG A 49 22.35 18.06 -5.96
CA ARG A 49 22.41 17.63 -4.56
C ARG A 49 21.36 18.33 -3.71
N LEU A 50 21.15 19.64 -3.89
CA LEU A 50 20.10 20.38 -3.19
C LEU A 50 18.70 19.84 -3.54
N SER A 51 18.46 19.51 -4.83
CA SER A 51 17.21 18.88 -5.24
C SER A 51 17.03 17.51 -4.59
N PHE A 52 18.09 16.69 -4.51
CA PHE A 52 18.02 15.37 -3.88
C PHE A 52 17.82 15.45 -2.36
N ASP A 53 18.46 16.39 -1.68
CA ASP A 53 18.25 16.58 -0.23
C ASP A 53 16.79 17.00 0.07
N GLU A 54 16.17 17.81 -0.81
CA GLU A 54 14.74 18.17 -0.73
C GLU A 54 13.84 16.94 -0.98
N LEU A 55 14.21 16.08 -1.94
CA LEU A 55 13.49 14.83 -2.21
C LEU A 55 13.60 13.84 -1.05
N ASP A 56 14.77 13.72 -0.41
CA ASP A 56 14.96 12.87 0.77
C ASP A 56 14.08 13.35 1.91
N THR A 57 14.05 14.68 2.15
CA THR A 57 13.15 15.28 3.15
C THR A 57 11.68 15.01 2.83
N TYR A 58 11.29 15.08 1.55
CA TYR A 58 9.93 14.74 1.12
C TYR A 58 9.62 13.27 1.37
N CYS A 59 10.53 12.35 1.04
CA CYS A 59 10.38 10.92 1.30
C CYS A 59 10.24 10.62 2.79
N GLU A 60 11.06 11.25 3.65
CA GLU A 60 10.97 11.12 5.11
C GLU A 60 9.61 11.60 5.63
N SER A 61 9.12 12.74 5.15
CA SER A 61 7.79 13.25 5.54
C SER A 61 6.64 12.32 5.13
N ASN A 62 6.88 11.45 4.15
CA ASN A 62 5.94 10.49 3.60
C ASN A 62 6.21 9.03 4.00
N GLU A 63 7.02 8.79 5.02
CA GLU A 63 7.35 7.43 5.51
C GLU A 63 6.11 6.61 5.91
N TRP A 64 5.02 7.29 6.30
CA TRP A 64 3.73 6.65 6.58
C TRP A 64 3.18 5.80 5.41
N LEU A 65 3.56 6.10 4.16
CA LEU A 65 3.21 5.26 3.00
C LEU A 65 3.87 3.87 3.07
N CYS A 66 5.09 3.80 3.61
CA CYS A 66 5.80 2.54 3.82
C CYS A 66 5.12 1.69 4.90
N GLU A 67 4.60 2.31 5.95
CA GLU A 67 3.83 1.63 7.00
C GLU A 67 2.57 0.98 6.43
N ILE A 68 1.79 1.73 5.66
CA ILE A 68 0.60 1.23 4.98
C ILE A 68 0.96 0.09 4.03
N ASN A 69 2.00 0.26 3.21
CA ASN A 69 2.38 -0.78 2.26
C ASN A 69 2.83 -2.06 2.99
N ARG A 70 3.58 -1.93 4.10
CA ARG A 70 3.97 -3.06 4.94
C ARG A 70 2.75 -3.78 5.52
N PHE A 71 1.78 -3.03 6.01
CA PHE A 71 0.51 -3.57 6.49
C PHE A 71 -0.22 -4.33 5.37
N CYS A 72 -0.38 -3.73 4.19
CA CYS A 72 -1.05 -4.37 3.06
C CYS A 72 -0.36 -5.68 2.62
N LEU A 73 0.96 -5.79 2.75
CA LEU A 73 1.72 -6.99 2.43
C LEU A 73 1.57 -8.09 3.50
N GLN A 74 1.41 -7.71 4.76
CA GLN A 74 1.23 -8.63 5.88
C GLN A 74 -0.22 -9.05 6.08
N TRP A 75 -1.15 -8.33 5.47
CA TRP A 75 -2.57 -8.59 5.59
C TRP A 75 -2.92 -9.97 5.04
N THR A 76 -3.48 -10.81 5.90
CA THR A 76 -3.97 -12.13 5.52
C THR A 76 -5.40 -12.34 6.00
N PRO A 77 -6.24 -13.06 5.23
CA PRO A 77 -7.62 -13.38 5.65
C PRO A 77 -7.68 -14.13 6.99
N ASN A 78 -6.61 -14.84 7.36
CA ASN A 78 -6.54 -15.59 8.63
C ASN A 78 -6.47 -14.67 9.86
N GLN A 79 -5.83 -13.51 9.76
CA GLN A 79 -5.77 -12.53 10.86
C GLN A 79 -7.18 -12.03 11.22
N MET A 80 -8.02 -11.77 10.21
CA MET A 80 -9.41 -11.36 10.44
C MET A 80 -10.21 -12.41 11.19
N LYS A 81 -10.03 -13.68 10.81
CA LYS A 81 -10.72 -14.80 11.44
C LYS A 81 -10.35 -14.90 12.91
N GLN A 82 -9.06 -14.87 13.24
CA GLN A 82 -8.57 -14.92 14.62
C GLN A 82 -9.14 -13.77 15.48
N MET A 83 -9.10 -12.52 14.99
CA MET A 83 -9.63 -11.37 15.72
C MET A 83 -11.13 -11.49 16.01
N SER A 84 -11.91 -12.04 15.06
CA SER A 84 -13.35 -12.21 15.23
C SER A 84 -13.75 -13.39 16.13
N GLU A 85 -12.98 -14.47 16.13
CA GLU A 85 -13.23 -15.67 16.93
C GLU A 85 -12.84 -15.44 18.40
N ASP A 86 -11.76 -14.69 18.64
CA ASP A 86 -11.30 -14.35 19.99
C ASP A 86 -12.13 -13.24 20.66
N LYS A 87 -13.20 -12.77 19.98
CA LYS A 87 -14.09 -11.69 20.45
C LYS A 87 -13.34 -10.43 20.89
N GLN A 88 -12.24 -10.11 20.22
CA GLN A 88 -11.43 -8.93 20.52
C GLN A 88 -12.02 -7.68 19.87
N VAL A 89 -13.22 -7.32 20.35
CA VAL A 89 -14.03 -6.14 20.00
C VAL A 89 -13.17 -4.88 19.81
N PHE A 90 -12.37 -4.53 20.81
CA PHE A 90 -11.51 -3.35 20.78
C PHE A 90 -10.51 -3.35 19.60
N LEU A 91 -9.92 -4.51 19.28
CA LEU A 91 -8.95 -4.60 18.19
C LEU A 91 -9.61 -4.47 16.82
N ILE A 92 -10.86 -4.93 16.67
CA ILE A 92 -11.61 -4.77 15.41
C ILE A 92 -11.88 -3.28 15.14
N GLU A 93 -12.32 -2.53 16.15
CA GLU A 93 -12.54 -1.08 16.05
C GLU A 93 -11.26 -0.32 15.74
N GLU A 94 -10.19 -0.62 16.45
CA GLU A 94 -8.90 0.03 16.25
C GLU A 94 -8.43 -0.16 14.81
N GLN A 95 -8.52 -1.38 14.26
CA GLN A 95 -8.12 -1.68 12.89
C GLN A 95 -9.04 -1.00 11.86
N LEU A 96 -10.35 -0.96 12.08
CA LEU A 96 -11.28 -0.27 11.17
C LEU A 96 -11.02 1.25 11.15
N ASN A 97 -10.78 1.85 12.32
CA ASN A 97 -10.45 3.27 12.44
C ASN A 97 -9.10 3.60 11.79
N LEU A 98 -8.10 2.74 11.99
CA LEU A 98 -6.78 2.87 11.34
C LEU A 98 -6.91 2.83 9.81
N LEU A 99 -7.66 1.85 9.29
CA LEU A 99 -7.91 1.72 7.85
C LEU A 99 -8.68 2.91 7.28
N ARG A 100 -9.72 3.43 7.97
CA ARG A 100 -10.41 4.66 7.56
C ARG A 100 -9.46 5.84 7.50
N GLY A 101 -8.66 6.05 8.55
CA GLY A 101 -7.67 7.12 8.59
C GLY A 101 -6.66 7.04 7.46
N TRP A 102 -6.22 5.83 7.09
CA TRP A 102 -5.32 5.62 5.95
C TRP A 102 -5.99 5.84 4.60
N ILE A 103 -7.25 5.46 4.41
CA ILE A 103 -8.02 5.76 3.19
C ILE A 103 -8.11 7.28 3.00
N ASP A 104 -8.48 8.01 4.05
CA ASP A 104 -8.61 9.47 3.98
C ASP A 104 -7.27 10.13 3.70
N LYS A 105 -6.19 9.68 4.38
CA LYS A 105 -4.83 10.21 4.19
C LYS A 105 -4.26 9.89 2.79
N THR A 106 -4.56 8.72 2.23
CA THR A 106 -4.11 8.35 0.88
C THR A 106 -4.90 9.05 -0.22
N ARG A 107 -6.16 9.43 0.03
CA ARG A 107 -6.97 10.24 -0.90
C ARG A 107 -6.52 11.69 -1.00
N THR A 108 -6.01 12.26 0.09
CA THR A 108 -5.49 13.64 0.12
C THR A 108 -4.03 13.74 -0.30
N PHE A 109 -3.37 12.61 -0.57
CA PHE A 109 -1.98 12.56 -0.97
C PHE A 109 -1.74 13.22 -2.33
N GLU A 110 -0.70 14.05 -2.41
CA GLU A 110 -0.34 14.77 -3.63
C GLU A 110 0.15 13.82 -4.73
N LEU A 111 -0.47 13.92 -5.91
CA LEU A 111 -0.12 13.06 -7.05
C LEU A 111 1.17 13.50 -7.75
N THR A 112 1.62 14.73 -7.50
CA THR A 112 2.82 15.28 -8.11
C THR A 112 3.57 16.10 -7.09
N TYR A 113 4.88 15.89 -7.01
CA TYR A 113 5.77 16.73 -6.20
C TYR A 113 6.81 17.39 -7.09
N SER A 114 7.11 18.67 -6.81
CA SER A 114 8.12 19.44 -7.54
C SER A 114 9.06 20.10 -6.55
N THR A 115 10.37 19.92 -6.76
CA THR A 115 11.40 20.59 -5.95
C THR A 115 11.34 22.11 -6.18
N THR A 116 11.42 22.89 -5.12
CA THR A 116 11.31 24.36 -5.18
C THR A 116 12.59 25.08 -4.80
N ASN A 117 13.51 24.42 -4.09
CA ASN A 117 14.68 25.05 -3.49
C ASN A 117 15.94 24.98 -4.37
N SER A 118 15.83 24.47 -5.60
CA SER A 118 16.95 24.32 -6.52
C SER A 118 16.66 24.97 -7.87
N PRO A 119 17.69 25.44 -8.60
CA PRO A 119 17.53 26.06 -9.92
C PRO A 119 17.06 25.07 -10.99
N TYR A 120 17.07 23.76 -10.71
CA TYR A 120 16.57 22.72 -11.58
C TYR A 120 15.33 22.08 -10.96
N ILE A 121 14.16 22.28 -11.57
CA ILE A 121 12.92 21.70 -11.06
C ILE A 121 12.90 20.22 -11.44
N ILE A 122 12.99 19.34 -10.44
CA ILE A 122 12.67 17.92 -10.59
C ILE A 122 11.19 17.76 -10.26
N GLN A 123 10.43 17.21 -11.19
CA GLN A 123 9.02 16.85 -10.99
C GLN A 123 8.90 15.33 -10.88
N MET A 124 8.30 14.86 -9.80
CA MET A 124 7.98 13.46 -9.56
C MET A 124 6.49 13.20 -9.74
N ASP A 125 6.18 12.13 -10.48
CA ASP A 125 4.84 11.58 -10.57
C ASP A 125 4.64 10.53 -9.48
N CYS A 126 3.81 10.86 -8.49
CA CYS A 126 3.46 10.01 -7.36
C CYS A 126 2.12 9.27 -7.58
N SER A 127 1.50 9.41 -8.76
CA SER A 127 0.19 8.81 -9.07
C SER A 127 0.20 7.29 -8.94
N VAL A 128 1.31 6.63 -9.27
CA VAL A 128 1.47 5.17 -9.15
C VAL A 128 1.36 4.72 -7.70
N ILE A 129 1.93 5.50 -6.77
CA ILE A 129 1.89 5.20 -5.34
C ILE A 129 0.46 5.39 -4.83
N SER A 130 -0.17 6.52 -5.17
CA SER A 130 -1.55 6.81 -4.79
C SER A 130 -2.52 5.74 -5.31
N GLN A 131 -2.51 5.45 -6.62
CA GLN A 131 -3.41 4.47 -7.22
C GLN A 131 -3.15 3.04 -6.74
N GLY A 132 -1.88 2.66 -6.60
CA GLY A 132 -1.53 1.30 -6.16
C GLY A 132 -1.88 1.05 -4.70
N LEU A 133 -1.57 2.00 -3.81
CA LEU A 133 -1.73 1.85 -2.38
C LEU A 133 -3.16 2.13 -1.92
N CYS A 134 -3.79 3.21 -2.40
CA CYS A 134 -5.16 3.57 -2.06
C CYS A 134 -6.12 2.42 -2.39
N ASN A 135 -6.04 1.87 -3.61
CA ASN A 135 -6.87 0.74 -4.03
C ASN A 135 -6.67 -0.51 -3.16
N LYS A 136 -5.43 -0.77 -2.69
CA LYS A 136 -5.15 -1.90 -1.80
C LYS A 136 -5.80 -1.71 -0.43
N VAL A 137 -5.66 -0.53 0.17
CA VAL A 137 -6.24 -0.24 1.50
C VAL A 137 -7.77 -0.26 1.43
N GLU A 138 -8.37 0.36 0.42
CA GLU A 138 -9.83 0.34 0.23
C GLU A 138 -10.37 -1.08 0.04
N ARG A 139 -9.64 -1.91 -0.70
CA ARG A 139 -9.99 -3.33 -0.86
C ARG A 139 -9.92 -4.07 0.46
N ILE A 140 -8.86 -3.89 1.24
CA ILE A 140 -8.73 -4.51 2.57
C ILE A 140 -9.89 -4.08 3.48
N TYR A 141 -10.18 -2.79 3.54
CA TYR A 141 -11.29 -2.25 4.33
C TYR A 141 -12.64 -2.85 3.90
N THR A 142 -12.89 -2.93 2.60
CA THR A 142 -14.13 -3.50 2.05
C THR A 142 -14.24 -4.99 2.36
N ASP A 143 -13.15 -5.74 2.20
CA ASP A 143 -13.11 -7.17 2.49
C ASP A 143 -13.30 -7.42 3.99
N PHE A 144 -12.77 -6.54 4.85
CA PHE A 144 -12.98 -6.60 6.29
C PHE A 144 -14.44 -6.35 6.69
N GLY A 145 -15.06 -5.30 6.14
CA GLY A 145 -16.48 -5.03 6.37
C GLY A 145 -17.38 -6.18 5.91
N LYS A 146 -17.12 -6.75 4.73
CA LYS A 146 -17.86 -7.93 4.23
C LYS A 146 -17.70 -9.14 5.14
N TYR A 147 -16.51 -9.37 5.67
CA TYR A 147 -16.24 -10.48 6.58
C TYR A 147 -17.03 -10.35 7.87
N LEU A 148 -16.96 -9.17 8.51
CA LEU A 148 -17.69 -8.88 9.75
C LEU A 148 -19.20 -8.98 9.56
N TYR A 149 -19.73 -8.48 8.44
CA TYR A 149 -21.14 -8.64 8.09
C TYR A 149 -21.55 -10.12 8.00
N ARG A 150 -20.77 -10.95 7.29
CA ARG A 150 -21.03 -12.39 7.20
C ARG A 150 -20.95 -13.09 8.55
N TYR A 151 -20.00 -12.69 9.38
CA TYR A 151 -19.84 -13.20 10.73
C TYR A 151 -21.04 -12.84 11.62
N ALA A 152 -21.54 -11.61 11.54
CA ALA A 152 -22.75 -11.16 12.23
C ALA A 152 -23.99 -11.96 11.76
N CYS A 153 -24.18 -12.13 10.44
CA CYS A 153 -25.26 -12.95 9.89
C CYS A 153 -25.19 -14.41 10.36
N SER A 154 -23.99 -15.00 10.39
CA SER A 154 -23.78 -16.37 10.89
C SER A 154 -24.17 -16.49 12.36
N ASN A 155 -23.75 -15.54 13.20
CA ASN A 155 -24.14 -15.51 14.61
C ASN A 155 -25.64 -15.29 14.81
N ALA A 156 -26.27 -14.45 13.99
CA ALA A 156 -27.72 -14.26 13.99
C ALA A 156 -28.47 -15.56 13.62
N GLN A 157 -27.99 -16.30 12.62
CA GLN A 157 -28.59 -17.59 12.26
C GLN A 157 -28.44 -18.63 13.39
N ILE A 158 -27.27 -18.70 14.03
CA ILE A 158 -27.05 -19.56 15.20
C ILE A 158 -28.04 -19.19 16.31
N LEU A 159 -28.24 -17.89 16.54
CA LEU A 159 -29.20 -17.39 17.53
C LEU A 159 -30.63 -17.80 17.20
N ILE A 160 -31.07 -17.61 15.95
CA ILE A 160 -32.41 -18.00 15.49
C ILE A 160 -32.62 -19.50 15.67
N ASN A 161 -31.67 -20.34 15.27
CA ASN A 161 -31.77 -21.79 15.43
C ASN A 161 -31.87 -22.18 16.92
N LYS A 162 -31.09 -21.53 17.78
CA LYS A 162 -31.16 -21.75 19.24
C LYS A 162 -32.51 -21.31 19.83
N PHE A 163 -33.08 -20.21 19.36
CA PHE A 163 -34.42 -19.79 19.75
C PHE A 163 -35.49 -20.81 19.34
N GLN A 164 -35.39 -21.35 18.12
CA GLN A 164 -36.31 -22.40 17.64
C GLN A 164 -36.22 -23.65 18.53
N THR A 165 -35.02 -24.13 18.82
CA THR A 165 -34.83 -25.26 19.75
C THR A 165 -35.36 -24.97 21.15
N ALA A 166 -35.13 -23.76 21.67
CA ALA A 166 -35.63 -23.37 22.98
C ALA A 166 -37.17 -23.32 23.01
N LEU A 167 -37.82 -22.86 21.94
CA LEU A 167 -39.27 -22.85 21.79
C LEU A 167 -39.84 -24.27 21.69
N GLU A 168 -39.22 -25.16 20.92
CA GLU A 168 -39.63 -26.57 20.83
C GLU A 168 -39.57 -27.27 22.20
N VAL A 169 -38.50 -27.01 22.96
CA VAL A 169 -38.39 -27.48 24.36
C VAL A 169 -39.49 -26.86 25.21
N PHE A 170 -39.80 -25.57 24.99
CA PHE A 170 -40.83 -24.86 25.75
C PHE A 170 -42.24 -25.39 25.53
N ASP A 171 -42.53 -25.87 24.33
CA ASP A 171 -43.79 -26.53 23.98
C ASP A 171 -43.90 -27.93 24.59
N GLN A 172 -42.78 -28.58 24.92
CA GLN A 172 -42.74 -29.88 25.62
C GLN A 172 -42.84 -29.74 27.15
N ARG A 173 -43.49 -28.68 27.65
CA ARG A 173 -43.51 -28.36 29.08
C ARG A 173 -44.07 -29.52 29.91
N PRO A 174 -43.32 -29.98 30.93
CA PRO A 174 -43.79 -31.07 31.77
C PRO A 174 -44.96 -30.64 32.64
N SER A 175 -45.92 -31.56 32.84
CA SER A 175 -47.08 -31.38 33.70
C SER A 175 -46.80 -31.74 35.17
N ALA A 176 -45.68 -32.43 35.45
CA ALA A 176 -45.26 -32.83 36.79
C ALA A 176 -44.13 -31.93 37.35
N ILE A 177 -44.21 -31.63 38.66
CA ILE A 177 -43.24 -30.77 39.38
C ILE A 177 -41.82 -31.35 39.40
N GLU A 178 -41.68 -32.66 39.41
CA GLU A 178 -40.37 -33.36 39.43
C GLU A 178 -39.64 -33.26 38.08
N GLU A 179 -40.38 -33.16 36.98
CA GLU A 179 -39.85 -32.96 35.64
C GLU A 179 -39.50 -31.49 35.39
N PHE A 180 -40.17 -30.56 36.09
CA PHE A 180 -39.93 -29.12 35.99
C PHE A 180 -38.51 -28.72 36.43
N ALA A 181 -37.95 -29.36 37.46
CA ALA A 181 -36.58 -29.08 37.91
C ALA A 181 -35.52 -29.45 36.86
N LYS A 182 -35.70 -30.59 36.17
CA LYS A 182 -34.83 -31.02 35.06
C LYS A 182 -34.97 -30.08 33.87
N TYR A 183 -36.20 -29.71 33.54
CA TYR A 183 -36.52 -28.76 32.48
C TYR A 183 -35.90 -27.37 32.73
N ALA A 184 -36.00 -26.83 33.95
CA ALA A 184 -35.40 -25.54 34.31
C ALA A 184 -33.86 -25.58 34.24
N SER A 185 -33.24 -26.69 34.65
CA SER A 185 -31.78 -26.87 34.55
C SER A 185 -31.28 -26.94 33.10
N TYR A 186 -32.12 -27.42 32.17
CA TYR A 186 -31.80 -27.48 30.74
C TYR A 186 -31.95 -26.12 30.04
N LEU A 187 -32.88 -25.27 30.51
CA LEU A 187 -33.15 -23.94 29.93
C LEU A 187 -32.18 -22.83 30.39
N ALA A 188 -31.59 -22.97 31.59
CA ALA A 188 -30.70 -21.96 32.15
C ALA A 188 -29.46 -21.65 31.28
N PRO A 189 -28.74 -22.64 30.71
CA PRO A 189 -27.61 -22.39 29.81
C PRO A 189 -28.02 -21.71 28.50
N HIS A 190 -29.19 -22.06 27.95
CA HIS A 190 -29.69 -21.44 26.72
C HIS A 190 -29.92 -19.94 26.90
N LYS A 191 -30.45 -19.51 28.05
CA LYS A 191 -30.70 -18.09 28.35
C LYS A 191 -29.41 -17.25 28.39
N THR A 192 -28.35 -17.74 29.01
CA THR A 192 -27.06 -17.04 29.09
C THR A 192 -26.37 -16.95 27.72
N GLU A 193 -26.40 -18.02 26.93
CA GLU A 193 -25.85 -18.00 25.57
C GLU A 193 -26.64 -17.10 24.61
N LEU A 194 -27.96 -17.06 24.76
CA LEU A 194 -28.86 -16.15 24.03
C LEU A 194 -28.46 -14.69 24.22
N SER A 195 -28.24 -14.26 25.47
CA SER A 195 -27.81 -12.90 25.76
C SER A 195 -26.43 -12.56 25.16
N SER A 196 -25.47 -13.50 25.18
CA SER A 196 -24.13 -13.26 24.63
C SER A 196 -24.14 -13.10 23.11
N ASN A 197 -24.94 -13.92 22.41
CA ASN A 197 -25.08 -13.83 20.95
C ASN A 197 -25.81 -12.56 20.53
N GLN A 198 -26.84 -12.14 21.27
CA GLN A 198 -27.55 -10.88 21.00
C GLN A 198 -26.62 -9.67 21.14
N GLN A 199 -25.84 -9.59 22.23
CA GLN A 199 -24.84 -8.53 22.42
C GLN A 199 -23.80 -8.49 21.28
N THR A 200 -23.39 -9.65 20.78
CA THR A 200 -22.44 -9.76 19.67
C THR A 200 -23.01 -9.18 18.37
N ILE A 201 -24.29 -9.40 18.09
CA ILE A 201 -24.97 -8.88 16.88
C ILE A 201 -25.18 -7.37 16.97
N GLU A 202 -25.68 -6.88 18.11
CA GLU A 202 -25.86 -5.44 18.35
C GLU A 202 -24.53 -4.69 18.22
N TYR A 203 -23.46 -5.28 18.77
CA TYR A 203 -22.11 -4.75 18.64
C TYR A 203 -21.65 -4.64 17.18
N PHE A 204 -21.68 -5.74 16.41
CA PHE A 204 -21.24 -5.67 15.00
C PHE A 204 -22.09 -4.72 14.17
N THR A 205 -23.37 -4.57 14.48
CA THR A 205 -24.25 -3.60 13.79
C THR A 205 -23.78 -2.17 14.05
N SER A 206 -23.45 -1.84 15.30
CA SER A 206 -22.95 -0.50 15.69
C SER A 206 -21.61 -0.10 15.06
N LEU A 207 -20.82 -1.04 14.54
CA LEU A 207 -19.56 -0.72 13.85
C LEU A 207 -19.75 -0.16 12.43
N PHE A 208 -20.93 -0.39 11.85
CA PHE A 208 -21.25 -0.01 10.48
C PHE A 208 -22.29 1.11 10.36
N ASP A 209 -22.95 1.47 11.47
CA ASP A 209 -23.74 2.69 11.61
C ASP A 209 -22.83 3.92 11.82
#